data_AF-A0A7S0GD98-F1
#
_entry.id   AF-A0A7S0GD98-F1
#
_cell.length_a   1.000
_cell.length_b   1.000
_cell.length_c   1.000
_cell.angle_alpha   90.00
_cell.angle_beta   90.00
_cell.angle_gamma   90.00
#
_symmetry.space_group_name_H-M   'P 1'
#
loop_
_entity.id
_entity.type
_entity.pdbx_description
1 polymer ?
#
loop_
_entity_poly.entity_id
_entity_poly.type
_entity_poly.pdbx_seq_one_letter_code
_entity_poly.pdbx_strand_id
1 'polypeptide(L)'
;ALKERRPDINPEFAGIYPWDWVRDELPSFKALQGGLLVAPILQKLILNRYPIETLEFADKVASWKFSRIIPAHLANNLAYTGKDYRLAFSFLDAKGVPKGLPKPLEADFQTLNDAEINLMESGAITKLPPLPGGSVKRADIIAQTAYQCRGSVCTPKAST
;
A
#
# COMPACT_ATOMS: atom_id res chain seq x y z
N ALA A 1 -21.07 -16.93 -5.87
CA ALA A 1 -20.66 -16.87 -7.30
C ALA A 1 -21.84 -16.94 -8.29
N LEU A 2 -22.32 -18.12 -8.74
CA LEU A 2 -23.40 -18.18 -9.77
C LEU A 2 -24.76 -17.65 -9.29
N LYS A 3 -25.09 -17.84 -8.01
CA LYS A 3 -26.35 -17.41 -7.39
C LYS A 3 -26.42 -15.91 -7.03
N GLU A 4 -25.27 -15.23 -7.01
CA GLU A 4 -25.15 -13.80 -6.66
C GLU A 4 -24.97 -12.91 -7.88
N ARG A 5 -25.10 -13.48 -9.09
CA ARG A 5 -24.95 -12.72 -10.32
C ARG A 5 -25.98 -11.59 -10.38
N ARG A 6 -25.50 -10.38 -10.67
CA ARG A 6 -26.32 -9.18 -10.92
C ARG A 6 -26.17 -8.70 -12.36
N PRO A 7 -26.69 -9.46 -13.35
CA PRO A 7 -26.59 -9.09 -14.77
C PRO A 7 -27.32 -7.79 -15.10
N ASP A 8 -28.24 -7.35 -14.23
CA ASP A 8 -28.90 -6.05 -14.27
C ASP A 8 -27.96 -4.87 -13.95
N ILE A 9 -26.91 -5.11 -13.16
CA ILE A 9 -25.91 -4.08 -12.80
C ILE A 9 -24.70 -4.15 -13.73
N ASN A 10 -24.29 -5.34 -14.16
CA ASN A 10 -23.10 -5.52 -15.00
C ASN A 10 -23.35 -6.58 -16.10
N PRO A 11 -23.98 -6.18 -17.20
CA PRO A 11 -24.30 -7.10 -18.29
C PRO A 11 -23.04 -7.63 -19.01
N GLU A 12 -21.96 -6.84 -19.05
CA GLU A 12 -20.74 -7.16 -19.82
C GLU A 12 -19.94 -8.34 -19.23
N PHE A 13 -20.12 -8.63 -17.95
CA PHE A 13 -19.47 -9.77 -17.27
C PHE A 13 -20.47 -10.86 -16.88
N ALA A 14 -21.62 -10.96 -17.57
CA ALA A 14 -22.69 -11.91 -17.26
C ALA A 14 -23.16 -11.86 -15.79
N GLY A 15 -23.12 -10.67 -15.19
CA GLY A 15 -23.42 -10.45 -13.77
C GLY A 15 -22.38 -10.97 -12.79
N ILE A 16 -21.23 -11.47 -13.26
CA ILE A 16 -20.11 -11.87 -12.40
C ILE A 16 -19.31 -10.63 -12.09
N TYR A 17 -19.37 -10.16 -10.85
CA TYR A 17 -18.28 -9.36 -10.34
C TYR A 17 -17.21 -10.29 -9.75
N PRO A 18 -15.91 -10.00 -9.94
CA PRO A 18 -14.86 -10.66 -9.17
C PRO A 18 -14.87 -10.25 -7.68
N TRP A 19 -15.78 -9.37 -7.27
CA TRP A 19 -15.96 -8.88 -5.90
C TRP A 19 -17.41 -8.42 -5.65
N ASP A 20 -17.95 -8.65 -4.45
CA ASP A 20 -19.27 -8.14 -4.08
C ASP A 20 -19.16 -6.89 -3.19
N TRP A 21 -20.08 -5.94 -3.39
CA TRP A 21 -20.24 -4.81 -2.47
C TRP A 21 -20.98 -5.29 -1.22
N VAL A 22 -20.23 -5.77 -0.23
CA VAL A 22 -20.78 -6.47 0.94
C VAL A 22 -21.19 -5.56 2.10
N ARG A 23 -20.87 -4.25 2.05
CA ARG A 23 -21.10 -3.31 3.16
C ARG A 23 -21.18 -1.85 2.70
N ASP A 24 -21.66 -0.99 3.60
CA ASP A 24 -21.64 0.46 3.40
C ASP A 24 -20.20 0.96 3.21
N GLU A 25 -20.00 1.71 2.13
CA GLU A 25 -18.70 2.25 1.73
C GLU A 25 -18.42 3.61 2.36
N LEU A 26 -19.46 4.30 2.83
CA LEU A 26 -19.33 5.65 3.36
C LEU A 26 -18.31 5.73 4.52
N PRO A 27 -18.24 4.77 5.47
CA PRO A 27 -17.20 4.75 6.49
C PRO A 27 -15.79 4.63 5.90
N SER A 28 -15.61 3.76 4.88
CA SER A 28 -14.34 3.56 4.19
C SER A 28 -13.90 4.85 3.49
N PHE A 29 -14.78 5.49 2.71
CA PHE A 29 -14.47 6.77 2.06
C PHE A 29 -14.14 7.86 3.07
N LYS A 30 -14.89 7.98 4.17
CA LYS A 30 -14.61 8.95 5.23
C LYS A 30 -13.26 8.71 5.89
N ALA A 31 -12.85 7.46 6.07
CA ALA A 31 -11.56 7.11 6.68
C ALA A 31 -10.34 7.49 5.80
N LEU A 32 -10.52 7.54 4.47
CA LEU A 32 -9.47 7.92 3.52
C LEU A 32 -9.43 9.43 3.21
N GLN A 33 -10.46 10.18 3.58
CA GLN A 33 -10.54 11.63 3.33
C GLN A 33 -9.70 12.46 4.30
N GLY A 34 -9.40 13.70 3.92
CA GLY A 34 -8.87 14.72 4.83
C GLY A 34 -7.35 14.87 4.88
N GLY A 35 -6.59 14.22 3.99
CA GLY A 35 -5.14 14.39 3.95
C GLY A 35 -4.44 13.54 2.89
N LEU A 36 -3.11 13.44 3.01
CA LEU A 36 -2.29 12.57 2.18
C LEU A 36 -2.35 11.13 2.67
N LEU A 37 -2.42 10.22 1.71
CA LEU A 37 -2.44 8.79 1.93
C LEU A 37 -1.74 8.12 0.76
N VAL A 38 -0.92 7.11 1.04
CA VAL A 38 -0.47 6.16 0.02
C VAL A 38 -1.56 5.14 -0.22
N ALA A 39 -1.94 4.87 -1.47
CA ALA A 39 -3.09 4.01 -1.76
C ALA A 39 -3.01 2.63 -1.05
N PRO A 40 -4.11 2.09 -0.51
CA PRO A 40 -4.08 0.88 0.33
C PRO A 40 -3.37 -0.33 -0.30
N ILE A 41 -3.58 -0.54 -1.61
CA ILE A 41 -2.91 -1.62 -2.35
C ILE A 41 -1.39 -1.46 -2.38
N LEU A 42 -0.90 -0.22 -2.50
CA LEU A 42 0.53 0.08 -2.45
C LEU A 42 1.09 -0.20 -1.05
N GLN A 43 0.32 0.12 0.00
CA GLN A 43 0.72 -0.16 1.37
C GLN A 43 0.85 -1.67 1.65
N LYS A 44 -0.11 -2.46 1.16
CA LYS A 44 -0.26 -3.86 1.57
C LYS A 44 0.45 -4.88 0.68
N LEU A 45 0.58 -4.63 -0.62
CA LEU A 45 1.09 -5.64 -1.56
C LEU A 45 2.41 -5.28 -2.23
N ILE A 46 2.79 -3.99 -2.25
CA ILE A 46 3.87 -3.51 -3.11
C ILE A 46 5.00 -2.88 -2.29
N LEU A 47 4.73 -1.76 -1.62
CA LEU A 47 5.77 -0.94 -1.00
C LEU A 47 6.28 -1.52 0.33
N ASN A 48 5.47 -2.30 1.03
CA ASN A 48 5.88 -2.99 2.26
C ASN A 48 6.88 -4.14 2.03
N ARG A 49 7.11 -4.53 0.77
CA ARG A 49 8.14 -5.53 0.43
C ARG A 49 9.55 -4.94 0.50
N TYR A 50 9.70 -3.62 0.31
CA TYR A 50 10.99 -2.89 0.31
C TYR A 50 10.89 -1.66 1.21
N PRO A 51 10.68 -1.86 2.53
CA PRO A 51 10.36 -0.74 3.41
C PRO A 51 11.52 0.25 3.53
N ILE A 52 12.77 -0.21 3.45
CA ILE A 52 13.96 0.65 3.55
C ILE A 52 14.07 1.54 2.32
N GLU A 53 14.05 0.93 1.14
CA GLU A 53 14.23 1.57 -0.16
C GLU A 53 13.06 2.50 -0.48
N THR A 54 11.84 2.09 -0.10
CA THR A 54 10.65 2.94 -0.23
C THR A 54 10.78 4.18 0.65
N LEU A 55 11.19 4.02 1.92
CA LEU A 55 11.37 5.17 2.81
C LEU A 55 12.51 6.07 2.34
N GLU A 56 13.60 5.53 1.78
CA GLU A 56 14.69 6.32 1.20
C GLU A 56 14.24 7.12 -0.02
N PHE A 57 13.43 6.52 -0.90
CA PHE A 57 12.79 7.25 -1.99
C PHE A 57 11.88 8.35 -1.44
N ALA A 58 11.08 8.05 -0.41
CA ALA A 58 10.20 9.03 0.20
C ALA A 58 10.98 10.19 0.84
N ASP A 59 12.09 9.90 1.53
CA ASP A 59 12.99 10.88 2.13
C ASP A 59 13.64 11.77 1.04
N LYS A 60 14.05 11.18 -0.09
CA LYS A 60 14.59 11.92 -1.23
C LYS A 60 13.58 12.90 -1.79
N VAL A 61 12.34 12.48 -2.03
CA VAL A 61 11.28 13.38 -2.53
C VAL A 61 10.93 14.45 -1.49
N ALA A 62 10.87 14.08 -0.20
CA ALA A 62 10.61 15.00 0.90
C ALA A 62 11.67 16.10 1.05
N SER A 63 12.89 15.88 0.56
CA SER A 63 13.95 16.90 0.55
C SER A 63 13.70 18.05 -0.43
N TRP A 64 12.79 17.88 -1.40
CA TRP A 64 12.50 18.88 -2.41
C TRP A 64 11.74 20.06 -1.83
N LYS A 65 12.01 21.27 -2.37
CA LYS A 65 11.32 22.49 -1.96
C LYS A 65 9.99 22.65 -2.68
N PHE A 66 8.97 21.94 -2.24
CA PHE A 66 7.58 22.17 -2.65
C PHE A 66 6.72 22.59 -1.45
N SER A 67 5.66 23.34 -1.76
CA SER A 67 4.68 23.82 -0.79
C SER A 67 3.26 23.34 -1.10
N ARG A 68 3.09 22.53 -2.15
CA ARG A 68 1.82 21.92 -2.55
C ARG A 68 2.04 20.54 -3.12
N ILE A 69 1.04 19.68 -2.94
CA ILE A 69 0.95 18.35 -3.56
C ILE A 69 -0.39 18.24 -4.28
N ILE A 70 -0.36 17.65 -5.47
CA ILE A 70 -1.55 17.34 -6.27
C ILE A 70 -1.63 15.81 -6.39
N PRO A 71 -2.34 15.11 -5.48
CA PRO A 71 -2.55 13.68 -5.61
C PRO A 71 -3.43 13.36 -6.82
N ALA A 72 -3.25 12.15 -7.39
CA ALA A 72 -4.12 11.65 -8.44
C ALA A 72 -5.52 11.24 -7.95
N HIS A 73 -5.69 11.07 -6.64
CA HIS A 73 -6.92 10.56 -6.03
C HIS A 73 -7.33 11.39 -4.81
N LEU A 74 -8.64 11.43 -4.52
CA LEU A 74 -9.26 12.12 -3.38
C LEU A 74 -9.04 13.66 -3.43
N ALA A 75 -8.62 14.27 -2.33
CA ALA A 75 -8.44 15.72 -2.23
C ALA A 75 -7.24 16.17 -3.06
N ASN A 76 -7.42 17.25 -3.83
CA ASN A 76 -6.39 17.84 -4.68
C ASN A 76 -5.85 19.16 -4.09
N ASN A 77 -4.78 19.70 -4.68
CA ASN A 77 -4.20 21.01 -4.34
C ASN A 77 -3.96 21.21 -2.84
N LEU A 78 -3.29 20.25 -2.22
CA LEU A 78 -3.06 20.23 -0.78
C LEU A 78 -1.88 21.13 -0.43
N ALA A 79 -2.06 22.04 0.53
CA ALA A 79 -1.02 22.92 1.05
C ALA A 79 -0.09 22.17 2.01
N TYR A 80 0.71 21.27 1.44
CA TYR A 80 1.59 20.36 2.16
C TYR A 80 3.04 20.46 1.69
N THR A 81 3.94 20.09 2.60
CA THR A 81 5.40 20.13 2.43
C THR A 81 6.00 18.73 2.32
N GLY A 82 7.31 18.67 2.10
CA GLY A 82 8.07 17.41 2.15
C GLY A 82 7.86 16.60 3.43
N LYS A 83 7.69 17.28 4.58
CA LYS A 83 7.41 16.62 5.86
C LYS A 83 6.09 15.87 5.84
N ASP A 84 5.04 16.48 5.33
CA ASP A 84 3.70 15.88 5.24
C ASP A 84 3.69 14.71 4.26
N TYR A 85 4.39 14.86 3.13
CA TYR A 85 4.60 13.78 2.17
C TYR A 85 5.26 12.57 2.83
N ARG A 86 6.36 12.74 3.57
CA ARG A 86 7.05 11.63 4.24
C ARG A 86 6.19 10.96 5.32
N LEU A 87 5.35 11.73 6.03
CA LEU A 87 4.42 11.20 7.03
C LEU A 87 3.37 10.26 6.42
N ALA A 88 2.97 10.45 5.16
CA ALA A 88 2.06 9.54 4.47
C ALA A 88 2.66 8.12 4.26
N PHE A 89 3.98 7.96 4.38
CA PHE A 89 4.69 6.67 4.29
C PHE A 89 4.92 6.01 5.65
N SER A 90 4.41 6.58 6.75
CA SER A 90 4.62 6.02 8.10
C SER A 90 3.94 4.67 8.36
N PHE A 91 3.15 4.15 7.41
CA PHE A 91 2.71 2.75 7.42
C PHE A 91 3.88 1.75 7.31
N LEU A 92 5.06 2.20 6.86
CA LEU A 92 6.30 1.42 6.82
C LEU A 92 7.16 1.58 8.07
N ASP A 93 6.84 2.50 8.97
CA ASP A 93 7.58 2.69 10.21
C ASP A 93 6.97 1.78 11.31
N ALA A 94 7.78 1.19 12.18
CA ALA A 94 7.31 0.32 13.26
C ALA A 94 6.36 1.03 14.26
N LYS A 95 6.41 2.37 14.31
CA LYS A 95 5.49 3.21 15.10
C LYS A 95 4.11 3.36 14.45
N GLY A 96 3.98 3.01 13.17
CA GLY A 96 2.77 3.12 12.38
C GLY A 96 2.40 4.54 11.99
N VAL A 97 1.23 4.66 11.35
CA VAL A 97 0.66 5.93 10.91
C VAL A 97 0.26 6.79 12.13
N PRO A 98 0.77 8.03 12.26
CA PRO A 98 0.37 8.95 13.33
C PRO A 98 -1.13 9.22 13.39
N LYS A 99 -1.63 9.58 14.58
CA LYS A 99 -3.02 10.03 14.75
C LYS A 99 -3.28 11.28 13.91
N GLY A 100 -4.45 11.34 13.29
CA GLY A 100 -4.90 12.49 12.50
C GLY A 100 -4.56 12.42 11.01
N LEU A 101 -3.83 11.40 10.55
CA LEU A 101 -3.69 11.11 9.13
C LEU A 101 -4.77 10.13 8.66
N PRO A 102 -5.23 10.24 7.40
CA PRO A 102 -6.14 9.26 6.81
C PRO A 102 -5.52 7.87 6.85
N LYS A 103 -6.34 6.86 7.14
CA LYS A 103 -5.92 5.47 7.11
C LYS A 103 -7.09 4.56 6.74
N PRO A 104 -6.88 3.48 5.99
CA PRO A 104 -7.94 2.53 5.69
C PRO A 104 -8.44 1.87 6.97
N LEU A 105 -9.71 1.49 6.99
CA LEU A 105 -10.23 0.68 8.08
C LEU A 105 -9.63 -0.73 7.96
N GLU A 106 -9.43 -1.42 9.09
CA GLU A 106 -8.88 -2.78 9.07
C GLU A 106 -9.74 -3.73 8.20
N ALA A 107 -11.06 -3.57 8.28
CA ALA A 107 -12.00 -4.33 7.44
C ALA A 107 -11.82 -4.08 5.93
N ASP A 108 -11.27 -2.92 5.52
CA ASP A 108 -10.97 -2.61 4.11
C ASP A 108 -9.75 -3.37 3.60
N PHE A 109 -8.88 -3.84 4.49
CA PHE A 109 -7.71 -4.62 4.10
C PHE A 109 -8.00 -6.11 3.88
N GLN A 110 -9.18 -6.63 4.25
CA GLN A 110 -9.43 -8.07 4.21
C GLN A 110 -9.11 -8.68 2.84
N THR A 111 -9.65 -8.13 1.75
CA THR A 111 -9.37 -8.62 0.39
C THR A 111 -7.89 -8.55 0.04
N LEU A 112 -7.18 -7.51 0.50
CA LEU A 112 -5.74 -7.37 0.25
C LEU A 112 -4.89 -8.31 1.12
N ASN A 113 -5.36 -8.64 2.34
CA ASN A 113 -4.76 -9.65 3.21
C ASN A 113 -4.93 -11.05 2.60
N ASP A 114 -6.12 -11.38 2.10
CA ASP A 114 -6.39 -12.65 1.43
C ASP A 114 -5.57 -12.77 0.14
N ALA A 115 -5.47 -11.69 -0.64
CA ALA A 115 -4.62 -11.63 -1.82
C ALA A 115 -3.13 -11.83 -1.47
N GLU A 116 -2.64 -11.23 -0.39
CA GLU A 116 -1.27 -11.44 0.09
C GLU A 116 -1.00 -12.92 0.40
N ILE A 117 -1.91 -13.59 1.10
CA ILE A 117 -1.81 -15.02 1.41
C ILE A 117 -1.72 -15.84 0.12
N ASN A 118 -2.67 -15.66 -0.80
CA ASN A 118 -2.71 -16.39 -2.07
C ASN A 118 -1.45 -16.14 -2.93
N LEU A 119 -0.95 -14.90 -2.95
CA LEU A 119 0.27 -14.55 -3.68
C LEU A 119 1.52 -15.18 -3.03
N MET A 120 1.57 -15.31 -1.70
CA MET A 120 2.65 -16.03 -1.02
C MET A 120 2.57 -17.53 -1.29
N GLU A 121 1.39 -18.13 -1.20
CA GLU A 121 1.18 -19.57 -1.43
C GLU A 121 1.48 -19.99 -2.87
N SER A 122 1.22 -19.12 -3.84
CA SER A 122 1.58 -19.35 -5.24
C SER A 122 3.05 -19.09 -5.57
N GLY A 123 3.85 -18.60 -4.61
CA GLY A 123 5.24 -18.19 -4.84
C GLY A 123 5.38 -16.89 -5.64
N ALA A 124 4.29 -16.15 -5.88
CA ALA A 124 4.32 -14.89 -6.61
C ALA A 124 4.95 -13.73 -5.81
N ILE A 125 4.97 -13.82 -4.48
CA ILE A 125 5.66 -12.87 -3.58
C ILE A 125 6.30 -13.60 -2.40
N THR A 126 7.18 -12.91 -1.68
CA THR A 126 7.88 -13.42 -0.49
C THR A 126 7.25 -12.93 0.81
N LYS A 127 7.66 -13.55 1.93
CA LYS A 127 7.32 -13.09 3.27
C LYS A 127 7.83 -11.68 3.51
N LEU A 128 7.02 -10.88 4.21
CA LEU A 128 7.37 -9.52 4.60
C LEU A 128 8.66 -9.44 5.42
N PRO A 129 9.57 -8.50 5.09
CA PRO A 129 10.64 -8.15 6.00
C PRO A 129 10.09 -7.36 7.21
N PRO A 130 10.81 -7.31 8.34
CA PRO A 130 10.43 -6.50 9.49
C PRO A 130 10.35 -5.01 9.16
N LEU A 131 9.47 -4.28 9.85
CA LEU A 131 9.37 -2.82 9.68
C LEU A 131 10.58 -2.10 10.30
N PRO A 132 11.14 -1.09 9.61
CA PRO A 132 12.18 -0.23 10.16
C PRO A 132 11.73 0.57 11.38
N GLY A 133 12.70 0.93 12.24
CA GLY A 133 12.45 1.70 13.46
C GLY A 133 12.02 0.85 14.67
N GLY A 134 11.99 -0.48 14.51
CA GLY A 134 11.85 -1.45 15.60
C GLY A 134 13.20 -1.95 16.13
N SER A 135 13.25 -3.21 16.57
CA SER A 135 14.45 -3.86 17.12
C SER A 135 15.42 -4.40 16.06
N VAL A 136 14.99 -4.50 14.80
CA VAL A 136 15.79 -5.06 13.70
C VAL A 136 16.56 -3.94 12.98
N LYS A 137 17.85 -4.16 12.71
CA LYS A 137 18.69 -3.15 12.03
C LYS A 137 18.33 -3.05 10.55
N ARG A 138 18.52 -1.87 9.96
CA ARG A 138 18.26 -1.62 8.52
C ARG A 138 19.00 -2.62 7.61
N ALA A 139 20.27 -2.89 7.90
CA ALA A 139 21.07 -3.84 7.11
C ALA A 139 20.48 -5.26 7.12
N ASP A 140 19.93 -5.70 8.25
CA ASP A 140 19.32 -7.03 8.38
C ASP A 140 17.97 -7.10 7.67
N ILE A 141 17.22 -5.99 7.61
CA ILE A 141 15.98 -5.86 6.84
C ILE A 141 16.29 -5.96 5.33
N ILE A 142 17.32 -5.24 4.85
CA ILE A 142 17.77 -5.29 3.44
C ILE A 142 18.27 -6.71 3.07
N ALA A 143 18.98 -7.39 3.97
CA ALA A 143 19.44 -8.76 3.73
C ALA A 143 18.29 -9.76 3.56
N GLN A 144 17.12 -9.47 4.13
CA GLN A 144 15.91 -10.30 4.00
C GLN A 144 15.10 -9.99 2.74
N THR A 145 15.28 -8.81 2.15
CA THR A 145 14.68 -8.50 0.84
C THR A 145 15.46 -9.21 -0.26
N ALA A 146 14.89 -10.27 -0.82
CA ALA A 146 15.53 -11.02 -1.89
C ALA A 146 15.56 -10.19 -3.19
N TYR A 147 16.74 -10.01 -3.79
CA TYR A 147 16.92 -9.33 -5.07
C TYR A 147 17.42 -10.30 -6.15
N GLN A 148 16.85 -10.19 -7.36
CA GLN A 148 17.36 -10.78 -8.58
C GLN A 148 17.85 -9.68 -9.51
N CYS A 149 19.12 -9.75 -9.90
CA CYS A 149 19.71 -8.78 -10.80
C CYS A 149 19.69 -9.26 -12.25
N ARG A 150 19.32 -8.35 -13.16
CA ARG A 150 19.46 -8.50 -14.60
C ARG A 150 20.31 -7.35 -15.13
N GLY A 151 21.57 -7.63 -15.44
CA GLY A 151 22.55 -6.58 -15.75
C GLY A 151 22.87 -5.75 -14.51
N SER A 152 22.85 -4.42 -14.63
CA SER A 152 23.06 -3.48 -13.51
C SER A 152 21.79 -3.18 -12.70
N VAL A 153 20.64 -3.76 -13.08
CA VAL A 153 19.36 -3.53 -12.42
C VAL A 153 19.03 -4.72 -11.54
N CYS A 154 18.96 -4.49 -10.23
CA CYS A 154 18.48 -5.47 -9.28
C CYS A 154 17.02 -5.20 -8.96
N THR A 155 16.16 -6.16 -9.28
CA THR A 155 14.75 -6.13 -8.91
C THR A 155 14.49 -7.22 -7.89
N PRO A 156 13.70 -6.94 -6.87
CA PRO A 156 13.31 -7.96 -5.92
C PRO A 156 12.72 -9.23 -6.54
N LYS A 157 13.08 -10.40 -5.99
CA LYS A 157 12.62 -11.71 -6.48
C LYS A 157 11.42 -12.18 -5.65
N ALA A 158 10.42 -12.72 -6.34
CA ALA A 158 9.44 -13.61 -5.73
C ALA A 158 10.08 -14.98 -5.39
N SER A 159 9.64 -15.64 -4.33
CA SER A 159 10.14 -16.97 -3.97
C SER A 159 9.60 -17.99 -4.98
N THR A 160 10.48 -18.52 -5.84
CA THR A 160 10.19 -19.66 -6.72
C THR A 160 9.95 -20.93 -5.93
#